data_AF-A0A1Y2I4Y0-F1
#
_entry.id   AF-A0A1Y2I4Y0-F1
#
_cell.length_a   1.000
_cell.length_b   1.000
_cell.length_c   1.000
_cell.angle_alpha   90.00
_cell.angle_beta   90.00
_cell.angle_gamma   90.00
#
_symmetry.space_group_name_H-M   'P 1'
#
loop_
_entity.id
_entity.type
_entity.pdbx_description
1 polymer ?
#
loop_
_entity_poly.entity_id
_entity_poly.type
_entity_poly.pdbx_seq_one_letter_code
_entity_poly.pdbx_strand_id
1 'polypeptide(L)'
;MFAVGLDEFCNLILYSQLITAKVVNNKPFISNETKEIIFGSLLGDAKLELPPRGFNARFGFTQSLDKKDYFLSLLNSLSEICSGKYRESSYLDKRTGKTYRNLNFWSKSLPVLNEFYSNFYVGKVKIVPIDLSLLTPLALAH
;
A
#
# COMPACT_ATOMS: atom_id res chain seq x y z
N MET A 1 9.53 55.45 -1.03
CA MET A 1 9.06 54.63 -2.17
C MET A 1 9.75 53.26 -2.04
N PHE A 2 9.00 52.15 -2.04
CA PHE A 2 9.46 50.74 -2.02
C PHE A 2 10.04 50.14 -0.72
N ALA A 3 9.29 50.14 0.40
CA ALA A 3 9.60 49.24 1.53
C ALA A 3 8.46 48.26 1.87
N VAL A 4 7.20 48.61 1.56
CA VAL A 4 6.02 47.87 2.06
C VAL A 4 5.76 46.56 1.30
N GLY A 5 6.25 46.41 0.06
CA GLY A 5 5.97 45.25 -0.79
C GLY A 5 6.90 44.04 -0.60
N LEU A 6 8.07 44.23 0.02
CA LEU A 6 9.02 43.13 0.28
C LEU A 6 8.58 42.26 1.45
N ASP A 7 7.97 42.85 2.47
CA ASP A 7 7.49 42.13 3.66
C ASP A 7 6.26 41.26 3.36
N GLU A 8 5.34 41.72 2.50
CA GLU A 8 4.20 40.90 2.05
C GLU A 8 4.64 39.70 1.20
N PHE A 9 5.64 39.90 0.33
CA PHE A 9 6.15 38.82 -0.52
C PHE A 9 6.90 37.76 0.30
N CYS A 10 7.73 38.18 1.26
CA CYS A 10 8.39 37.28 2.20
C CYS A 10 7.39 36.48 3.05
N ASN A 11 6.32 37.11 3.52
CA ASN A 11 5.25 36.44 4.27
C ASN A 11 4.52 35.39 3.42
N LEU A 12 4.28 35.66 2.14
CA LEU A 12 3.65 34.71 1.22
C LEU A 12 4.56 33.50 0.97
N ILE A 13 5.88 33.74 0.80
CA ILE A 13 6.87 32.66 0.67
C ILE A 13 6.91 31.82 1.95
N LEU A 14 7.01 32.43 3.13
CA LEU A 14 6.98 31.70 4.41
C LEU A 14 5.70 30.88 4.56
N TYR A 15 4.55 31.47 4.24
CA TYR A 15 3.26 30.80 4.35
C TYR A 15 3.16 29.60 3.39
N SER A 16 3.63 29.75 2.15
CA SER A 16 3.71 28.64 1.19
C SER A 16 4.62 27.52 1.68
N GLN A 17 5.81 27.85 2.21
CA GLN A 17 6.75 26.88 2.77
C GLN A 17 6.18 26.14 3.99
N LEU A 18 5.45 26.85 4.86
CA LEU A 18 4.75 26.26 6.00
C LEU A 18 3.62 25.32 5.56
N ILE A 19 2.85 25.68 4.54
CA ILE A 19 1.85 24.79 3.95
C ILE A 19 2.53 23.56 3.34
N THR A 20 3.61 23.72 2.57
CA THR A 20 4.35 22.60 1.99
C THR A 20 4.88 21.68 3.07
N ALA A 21 5.49 22.22 4.14
CA ALA A 21 5.98 21.44 5.27
C ALA A 21 4.83 20.69 5.99
N LYS A 22 3.69 21.34 6.20
CA LYS A 22 2.50 20.72 6.83
C LYS A 22 1.88 19.62 5.95
N VAL A 23 1.89 19.80 4.63
CA VAL A 23 1.43 18.79 3.66
C VAL A 23 2.38 17.59 3.62
N VAL A 24 3.70 17.83 3.65
CA VAL A 24 4.73 16.77 3.72
C VAL A 24 4.62 15.99 5.04
N ASN A 25 4.36 16.68 6.16
CA ASN A 25 4.23 16.06 7.49
C ASN A 25 2.94 15.26 7.70
N ASN A 26 1.96 15.32 6.78
CA ASN A 26 0.69 14.59 6.88
C ASN A 26 0.64 13.32 6.03
N LYS A 27 1.72 12.95 5.32
CA LYS A 27 1.77 11.67 4.63
C LYS A 27 1.90 10.58 5.70
N PRO A 28 0.97 9.61 5.79
CA PRO A 28 1.07 8.55 6.78
C PRO A 28 2.39 7.81 6.59
N PHE A 29 3.28 7.96 7.58
CA PHE A 29 4.57 7.29 7.61
C PHE A 29 4.33 5.82 7.96
N ILE A 30 4.95 4.92 7.19
CA ILE A 30 5.02 3.50 7.52
C ILE A 30 6.48 3.11 7.72
N SER A 31 6.73 2.15 8.60
CA SER A 31 8.06 1.63 8.88
C SER A 31 8.71 1.02 7.64
N ASN A 32 10.04 0.94 7.64
CA ASN A 32 10.77 0.25 6.57
C ASN A 32 10.46 -1.26 6.57
N GLU A 33 10.24 -1.86 7.73
CA GLU A 33 9.79 -3.24 7.86
C GLU A 33 8.48 -3.48 7.10
N THR A 34 7.46 -2.63 7.34
CA THR A 34 6.19 -2.70 6.60
C THR A 34 6.39 -2.53 5.09
N LYS A 35 7.31 -1.66 4.65
CA LYS A 35 7.61 -1.48 3.22
C LYS A 35 8.24 -2.73 2.60
N GLU A 36 9.18 -3.37 3.28
CA GLU A 36 9.83 -4.60 2.84
C GLU A 36 8.82 -5.75 2.73
N ILE A 37 7.95 -5.91 3.73
CA ILE A 37 6.89 -6.92 3.72
C ILE A 37 5.91 -6.69 2.56
N ILE A 38 5.49 -5.44 2.32
CA ILE A 38 4.64 -5.08 1.18
C ILE A 38 5.36 -5.44 -0.13
N PHE A 39 6.64 -5.09 -0.26
CA PHE A 39 7.42 -5.33 -1.47
C PHE A 39 7.52 -6.83 -1.80
N GLY A 40 7.92 -7.65 -0.83
CA GLY A 40 7.98 -9.10 -0.95
C GLY A 40 6.64 -9.71 -1.33
N SER A 41 5.61 -9.38 -0.56
CA SER A 41 4.24 -9.84 -0.82
C SER A 41 3.75 -9.48 -2.23
N LEU A 42 4.13 -8.31 -2.75
CA LEU A 42 3.81 -7.86 -4.10
C LEU A 42 4.63 -8.57 -5.18
N LEU A 43 5.76 -9.19 -4.89
CA LEU A 43 6.40 -10.10 -5.85
C LEU A 43 5.67 -11.44 -5.92
N GLY A 44 5.04 -11.86 -4.82
CA GLY A 44 4.18 -13.05 -4.74
C GLY A 44 2.69 -12.79 -5.00
N ASP A 45 1.86 -13.29 -4.08
CA ASP A 45 0.40 -13.41 -4.21
C ASP A 45 -0.37 -12.10 -3.96
N ALA A 46 0.27 -11.06 -3.40
CA ALA A 46 -0.43 -9.82 -3.12
C ALA A 46 -0.66 -8.97 -4.37
N LYS A 47 -1.58 -8.01 -4.22
CA LYS A 47 -1.95 -7.06 -5.26
C LYS A 47 -2.17 -5.67 -4.69
N LEU A 48 -2.02 -4.67 -5.56
CA LEU A 48 -2.54 -3.34 -5.32
C LEU A 48 -3.72 -3.06 -6.24
N GLU A 49 -4.65 -2.25 -5.75
CA GLU A 49 -5.77 -1.76 -6.53
C GLU A 49 -5.90 -0.25 -6.34
N LEU A 50 -6.04 0.47 -7.46
CA LEU A 50 -6.58 1.82 -7.45
C LEU A 50 -8.11 1.72 -7.57
N PRO A 51 -8.87 2.05 -6.50
CA PRO A 51 -10.33 1.97 -6.55
C PRO A 51 -10.88 2.96 -7.59
N PRO A 52 -11.99 2.65 -8.30
CA PRO A 52 -12.48 3.46 -9.43
C PRO A 52 -12.74 4.94 -9.14
N ARG A 53 -13.02 5.29 -7.88
CA ARG A 53 -13.31 6.67 -7.42
C ARG A 53 -12.30 7.18 -6.39
N GLY A 54 -11.23 6.43 -6.11
CA GLY A 54 -10.25 6.84 -5.10
C GLY A 54 -8.92 7.21 -5.73
N PHE A 55 -8.23 8.11 -5.02
CA PHE A 55 -6.94 8.65 -5.43
C PHE A 55 -5.75 7.81 -4.93
N ASN A 56 -6.00 6.90 -4.00
CA ASN A 56 -4.96 6.14 -3.31
C ASN A 56 -5.13 4.64 -3.49
N ALA A 57 -4.03 3.96 -3.75
CA ALA A 57 -3.96 2.52 -3.85
C ALA A 57 -4.26 1.87 -2.49
N ARG A 58 -4.79 0.65 -2.55
CA ARG A 58 -4.95 -0.26 -1.40
C ARG A 58 -4.27 -1.59 -1.68
N PHE A 59 -3.68 -2.17 -0.64
CA PHE A 59 -3.07 -3.48 -0.65
C PHE A 59 -4.13 -4.55 -0.40
N GLY A 60 -4.11 -5.60 -1.20
CA GLY A 60 -5.00 -6.74 -1.09
C GLY A 60 -4.22 -8.04 -1.07
N PHE A 61 -4.63 -8.94 -0.18
CA PHE A 61 -4.07 -10.27 -0.08
C PHE A 61 -5.18 -11.29 0.01
N THR A 62 -5.01 -12.44 -0.65
CA THR A 62 -5.97 -13.54 -0.65
C THR A 62 -5.21 -14.84 -0.54
N GLN A 63 -5.67 -15.72 0.33
CA GLN A 63 -5.03 -17.00 0.54
C GLN A 63 -6.06 -18.09 0.85
N SER A 64 -5.74 -19.34 0.58
CA SER A 64 -6.59 -20.48 0.95
C SER A 64 -6.67 -20.66 2.47
N LEU A 65 -7.79 -21.23 2.94
CA LEU A 65 -8.05 -21.41 4.37
C LEU A 65 -7.02 -22.32 5.06
N ASP A 66 -6.41 -23.27 4.36
CA ASP A 66 -5.35 -24.14 4.91
C ASP A 66 -4.05 -23.41 5.24
N LYS A 67 -3.87 -22.18 4.74
CA LYS A 67 -2.73 -21.29 5.07
C LYS A 67 -3.14 -20.14 5.99
N LYS A 68 -4.18 -20.33 6.80
CA LYS A 68 -4.73 -19.31 7.70
C LYS A 68 -3.68 -18.69 8.61
N ASP A 69 -2.75 -19.48 9.13
CA ASP A 69 -1.73 -18.97 10.05
C ASP A 69 -0.79 -17.98 9.36
N TYR A 70 -0.36 -18.28 8.13
CA TYR A 70 0.42 -17.34 7.31
C TYR A 70 -0.39 -16.08 7.00
N PHE A 71 -1.66 -16.25 6.60
CA PHE A 71 -2.55 -15.13 6.31
C PHE A 71 -2.72 -14.18 7.51
N LEU A 72 -2.92 -14.73 8.72
CA LEU A 72 -3.06 -13.94 9.94
C LEU A 72 -1.73 -13.30 10.36
N SER A 73 -0.61 -14.01 10.20
CA SER A 73 0.73 -13.46 10.44
C SER A 73 0.97 -12.23 9.58
N LEU A 74 0.73 -12.32 8.26
CA LEU A 74 0.90 -11.19 7.34
C LEU A 74 -0.05 -10.03 7.68
N LEU A 75 -1.32 -10.32 8.00
CA LEU A 75 -2.29 -9.30 8.40
C LEU A 75 -1.85 -8.53 9.64
N ASN A 76 -1.26 -9.23 10.61
CA ASN A 76 -0.74 -8.63 11.83
C ASN A 76 0.53 -7.80 11.57
N SER A 77 1.45 -8.29 10.76
CA SER A 77 2.66 -7.55 10.37
C SER A 77 2.32 -6.26 9.62
N LEU A 78 1.20 -6.22 8.90
CA LEU A 78 0.71 -5.04 8.17
C LEU A 78 -0.28 -4.18 8.98
N SER A 79 -0.25 -4.26 10.31
CA SER A 79 -1.17 -3.50 11.20
C SER A 79 -1.09 -1.98 11.03
N GLU A 80 0.04 -1.44 10.55
CA GLU A 80 0.19 -0.02 10.23
C GLU A 80 -0.78 0.46 9.14
N ILE A 81 -1.09 -0.41 8.17
CA ILE A 81 -1.96 -0.09 7.03
C ILE A 81 -3.31 -0.81 7.04
N CYS A 82 -3.44 -1.85 7.86
CA CYS A 82 -4.63 -2.70 7.96
C CYS A 82 -5.44 -2.41 9.23
N SER A 83 -6.69 -2.88 9.25
CA SER A 83 -7.58 -2.76 10.42
C SER A 83 -7.69 -4.05 11.24
N GLY A 84 -6.93 -5.09 10.89
CA GLY A 84 -7.07 -6.45 11.45
C GLY A 84 -8.33 -7.20 10.99
N LYS A 85 -9.19 -6.58 10.19
CA LYS A 85 -10.40 -7.21 9.64
C LYS A 85 -10.10 -7.94 8.34
N TYR A 86 -10.64 -9.16 8.22
CA TYR A 86 -10.61 -9.96 7.00
C TYR A 86 -11.98 -10.57 6.72
N ARG A 87 -12.15 -11.12 5.52
CA ARG A 87 -13.33 -11.86 5.09
C ARG A 87 -12.94 -13.28 4.78
N GLU A 88 -13.83 -14.20 5.11
CA GLU A 88 -13.76 -15.57 4.62
C GLU A 88 -14.87 -15.77 3.59
N SER A 89 -14.57 -16.46 2.49
CA SER A 89 -15.57 -16.84 1.50
C SER A 89 -15.33 -18.24 0.95
N SER A 90 -16.37 -18.85 0.41
CA SER A 90 -16.28 -20.13 -0.28
C SER A 90 -16.85 -20.02 -1.69
N TYR A 91 -16.31 -20.82 -2.61
CA TYR A 91 -16.84 -20.93 -3.97
C TYR A 91 -16.72 -22.36 -4.48
N LEU A 92 -17.69 -22.77 -5.30
CA LEU A 92 -17.66 -24.04 -6.03
C LEU A 92 -16.88 -23.83 -7.33
N ASP A 93 -15.77 -24.54 -7.48
CA ASP A 93 -15.06 -24.61 -8.75
C ASP A 93 -15.80 -25.53 -9.71
N LYS A 94 -16.43 -24.94 -10.73
CA LYS A 94 -17.21 -25.67 -11.74
C LYS A 94 -16.37 -26.65 -12.55
N ARG A 95 -15.06 -26.48 -12.62
CA ARG A 95 -14.14 -27.33 -13.39
C ARG A 95 -13.83 -28.64 -12.66
N THR A 96 -13.76 -28.59 -11.33
CA THR A 96 -13.35 -29.73 -10.48
C THR A 96 -14.47 -30.29 -9.61
N GLY A 97 -15.58 -29.56 -9.45
CA GLY A 97 -16.67 -29.90 -8.53
C GLY A 97 -16.31 -29.72 -7.06
N LYS A 98 -15.16 -29.09 -6.75
CA LYS A 98 -14.68 -28.90 -5.38
C LYS A 98 -15.06 -27.51 -4.86
N THR A 99 -15.44 -27.45 -3.59
CA THR A 99 -15.65 -26.18 -2.89
C THR A 99 -14.34 -25.75 -2.25
N TYR A 100 -13.86 -24.57 -2.60
CA TYR A 100 -12.68 -23.95 -2.03
C TYR A 100 -13.09 -22.86 -1.03
N ARG A 101 -12.32 -22.70 0.05
CA ARG A 101 -12.46 -21.62 1.04
C ARG A 101 -11.23 -20.73 0.97
N ASN A 102 -11.45 -19.42 0.97
CA ASN A 102 -10.40 -18.43 0.95
C ASN A 102 -10.61 -17.38 2.05
N LEU A 103 -9.51 -16.74 2.41
CA LEU A 103 -9.43 -15.60 3.29
C LEU A 103 -8.94 -14.42 2.46
N ASN A 104 -9.53 -13.24 2.65
CA ASN A 104 -9.05 -12.01 2.01
C ASN A 104 -9.10 -10.83 2.96
N PHE A 105 -8.15 -9.91 2.84
CA PHE A 105 -8.23 -8.60 3.45
C PHE A 105 -7.81 -7.52 2.47
N TRP A 106 -8.23 -6.29 2.79
CA TRP A 106 -7.81 -5.08 2.12
C TRP A 106 -7.30 -4.09 3.16
N SER A 107 -6.18 -3.44 2.86
CA SER A 107 -5.68 -2.32 3.67
C SER A 107 -6.57 -1.10 3.51
N LYS A 108 -6.32 -0.07 4.33
CA LYS A 108 -6.76 1.29 4.03
C LYS A 108 -6.15 1.75 2.70
N SER A 109 -6.86 2.61 1.97
CA SER A 109 -6.32 3.31 0.81
C SER A 109 -5.40 4.44 1.28
N LEU A 110 -4.09 4.35 1.02
CA LEU A 110 -3.09 5.26 1.57
C LEU A 110 -2.19 5.86 0.48
N PRO A 111 -1.83 7.15 0.56
CA PRO A 111 -0.94 7.78 -0.43
C PRO A 111 0.43 7.11 -0.56
N VAL A 112 0.94 6.49 0.50
CA VAL A 112 2.22 5.78 0.47
C VAL A 112 2.20 4.54 -0.43
N LEU A 113 1.03 3.92 -0.62
CA LEU A 113 0.87 2.76 -1.50
C LEU A 113 0.86 3.13 -2.99
N ASN A 114 0.73 4.42 -3.33
CA ASN A 114 0.77 4.89 -4.72
C ASN A 114 2.14 4.69 -5.35
N GLU A 115 3.21 4.84 -4.56
CA GLU A 115 4.59 4.63 -5.03
C GLU A 115 4.84 3.17 -5.39
N PHE A 116 4.37 2.24 -4.55
CA PHE A 116 4.39 0.82 -4.90
C PHE A 116 3.53 0.54 -6.13
N TYR A 117 2.35 1.18 -6.25
CA TYR A 117 1.49 0.99 -7.41
C TYR A 117 2.17 1.41 -8.71
N SER A 118 2.80 2.58 -8.74
CA SER A 118 3.51 3.06 -9.94
C SER A 118 4.68 2.17 -10.35
N ASN A 119 5.34 1.52 -9.38
CA ASN A 119 6.49 0.66 -9.64
C ASN A 119 6.08 -0.76 -10.08
N PHE A 120 4.96 -1.26 -9.57
CA PHE A 120 4.48 -2.61 -9.86
C PHE A 120 3.42 -2.69 -10.95
N TYR A 121 2.85 -1.57 -11.42
CA TYR A 121 1.75 -1.61 -12.40
C TYR A 121 1.94 -0.62 -13.56
N VAL A 122 1.99 -1.15 -14.79
CA VAL A 122 1.99 -0.38 -16.03
C VAL A 122 0.75 -0.77 -16.83
N GLY A 123 -0.08 0.20 -17.19
CA GLY A 123 -1.33 -0.07 -17.92
C GLY A 123 -2.28 -1.02 -17.16
N LYS A 124 -2.27 -0.99 -15.82
CA LYS A 124 -3.00 -1.91 -14.93
C LYS A 124 -2.52 -3.37 -14.97
N VAL A 125 -1.41 -3.66 -15.65
CA VAL A 125 -0.77 -4.96 -15.65
C VAL A 125 0.36 -4.96 -14.62
N LYS A 126 0.40 -5.99 -13.78
CA LYS A 126 1.44 -6.15 -12.76
C LYS A 126 2.77 -6.49 -13.44
N ILE A 127 3.84 -5.78 -13.09
CA ILE A 127 5.20 -5.99 -13.55
C ILE A 127 6.14 -6.20 -12.36
N VAL A 128 7.32 -6.75 -12.63
CA VAL A 128 8.42 -6.73 -11.67
C VAL A 128 9.09 -5.35 -11.73
N PRO A 129 9.24 -4.65 -10.60
CA PRO A 129 9.89 -3.33 -10.58
C PRO A 129 11.37 -3.43 -10.93
N ILE A 130 11.91 -2.37 -11.53
CA ILE A 130 13.36 -2.25 -11.83
C ILE A 130 14.17 -2.01 -10.55
N ASP A 131 13.64 -1.18 -9.66
CA ASP A 131 14.24 -0.93 -8.35
C ASP A 131 13.88 -2.07 -7.39
N LEU A 132 14.90 -2.83 -6.99
CA LEU A 132 14.82 -3.94 -6.04
C LEU A 132 15.45 -3.59 -4.68
N SER A 133 15.64 -2.32 -4.37
CA SER A 133 16.25 -1.87 -3.10
C SER A 133 15.52 -2.37 -1.84
N LEU A 134 14.23 -2.67 -1.95
CA LEU A 134 13.40 -3.25 -0.87
C LEU A 134 13.39 -4.78 -0.88
N LEU A 135 14.10 -5.46 -1.78
CA LEU A 135 14.24 -6.92 -1.79
C LEU A 135 15.27 -7.37 -0.75
N THR A 136 14.91 -7.20 0.52
CA THR A 136 15.71 -7.65 1.68
C THR A 136 15.42 -9.13 1.99
N PRO A 137 16.19 -9.78 2.90
CA PRO A 137 15.83 -11.11 3.38
C PRO A 137 14.42 -11.20 3.98
N LEU A 138 13.93 -10.12 4.60
CA LEU A 138 12.56 -10.05 5.10
C LEU A 138 11.56 -10.04 3.95
N ALA A 139 11.78 -9.21 2.93
CA ALA A 139 10.93 -9.21 1.73
C ALA A 139 10.93 -10.58 1.04
N LEU A 140 12.07 -11.26 0.97
CA LEU A 140 12.18 -12.59 0.35
C LEU A 140 11.40 -13.67 1.12
N ALA A 141 11.14 -13.47 2.41
CA ALA A 141 10.38 -14.40 3.24
C ALA A 141 8.85 -14.30 3.03
N HIS A 142 8.38 -13.29 2.28
CA HIS A 142 6.98 -12.95 2.07
C HIS A 142 6.54 -13.05 0.62
#